data_AF-A0A443YJ83-F1
#
_entry.id   AF-A0A443YJ83-F1
#
_cell.length_a   1.000
_cell.length_b   1.000
_cell.length_c   1.000
_cell.angle_alpha   90.00
_cell.angle_beta   90.00
_cell.angle_gamma   90.00
#
_symmetry.space_group_name_H-M   'P 1'
#
loop_
_entity.id
_entity.type
_entity.pdbx_description
1 polymer ?
#
loop_
_entity_poly.entity_id
_entity_poly.type
_entity_poly.pdbx_seq_one_letter_code
_entity_poly.pdbx_strand_id
1 'polypeptide(L)'
;MEEEKGLLSVTEKVMRVIAAVCLVSMAAMTGADVFFRGAFNSPIFGCEEIVAILGVIAVGFSLPYTHYQKSHIGVEILVRRLPKRTRDACKLVTNAATLFLVAIITWRMFLYAGTMSDSGVVSMNLELPEYWVVYVLSFGFFVYSVCLIMDIITFFKGSEA
;
A
#
# COMPACT_ATOMS: atom_id res chain seq x y z
N MET A 1 -6.54 8.85 -23.26
CA MET A 1 -5.95 9.48 -22.05
C MET A 1 -6.97 9.67 -20.94
N GLU A 2 -8.27 9.84 -21.25
CA GLU A 2 -9.34 9.79 -20.23
C GLU A 2 -9.65 8.35 -19.76
N GLU A 3 -9.62 7.35 -20.65
CA GLU A 3 -9.82 5.94 -20.28
C GLU A 3 -8.79 5.41 -19.27
N GLU A 4 -7.51 5.77 -19.44
CA GLU A 4 -6.41 5.28 -18.59
C GLU A 4 -6.48 5.87 -17.16
N LYS A 5 -6.90 7.14 -17.05
CA LYS A 5 -7.23 7.76 -15.74
C LYS A 5 -8.48 7.14 -15.13
N GLY A 6 -9.46 6.77 -15.95
CA GLY A 6 -10.65 6.04 -15.52
C GLY A 6 -10.31 4.71 -14.86
N LEU A 7 -9.50 3.88 -15.53
CA LEU A 7 -9.15 2.55 -15.02
C LEU A 7 -8.37 2.60 -13.69
N LEU A 8 -7.41 3.53 -13.57
CA LEU A 8 -6.65 3.71 -12.33
C LEU A 8 -7.53 4.20 -11.18
N SER A 9 -8.46 5.12 -11.45
CA SER A 9 -9.39 5.60 -10.43
C SER A 9 -10.34 4.52 -9.92
N VAL A 10 -10.78 3.61 -10.80
CA VAL A 10 -11.59 2.44 -10.42
C VAL A 10 -10.76 1.48 -9.57
N THR A 11 -9.53 1.21 -9.99
CA THR A 11 -8.61 0.31 -9.27
C THR A 11 -8.31 0.84 -7.86
N GLU A 12 -7.98 2.13 -7.75
CA GLU A 12 -7.77 2.81 -6.47
C GLU A 12 -9.00 2.72 -5.56
N LYS A 13 -10.20 2.97 -6.10
CA LYS A 13 -11.45 2.91 -5.34
C LYS A 13 -11.72 1.51 -4.81
N VAL A 14 -11.50 0.48 -5.62
CA VAL A 14 -11.64 -0.93 -5.22
C VAL A 14 -10.63 -1.27 -4.12
N MET A 15 -9.34 -0.95 -4.33
CA MET A 15 -8.28 -1.19 -3.35
C MET A 15 -8.58 -0.47 -2.02
N ARG A 16 -9.08 0.77 -2.06
CA ARG A 16 -9.47 1.52 -0.87
C ARG A 16 -10.61 0.86 -0.10
N VAL A 17 -11.64 0.36 -0.80
CA VAL A 17 -12.76 -0.34 -0.14
C VAL A 17 -12.27 -1.62 0.51
N ILE A 18 -11.42 -2.39 -0.18
CA ILE A 18 -10.83 -3.61 0.37
C ILE A 18 -10.00 -3.28 1.61
N ALA A 19 -9.14 -2.26 1.57
CA ALA A 19 -8.34 -1.84 2.72
C ALA A 19 -9.21 -1.44 3.92
N ALA A 20 -10.31 -0.70 3.67
CA ALA A 20 -11.25 -0.31 4.72
C ALA A 20 -11.96 -1.53 5.35
N VAL A 21 -12.41 -2.48 4.52
CA VAL A 21 -13.01 -3.74 5.00
C VAL A 21 -11.99 -4.53 5.83
N CYS A 22 -10.74 -4.66 5.37
CA CYS A 22 -9.69 -5.33 6.12
C CYS A 22 -9.44 -4.68 7.47
N LEU A 23 -9.39 -3.35 7.56
CA LEU A 23 -9.23 -2.62 8.82
C LEU A 23 -10.39 -2.85 9.79
N VAL A 24 -11.63 -2.80 9.30
CA VAL A 24 -12.81 -3.05 10.14
C VAL A 24 -12.84 -4.50 10.63
N SER A 25 -12.55 -5.46 9.75
CA SER A 25 -12.47 -6.88 10.11
C SER A 25 -11.36 -7.13 11.13
N MET A 26 -10.19 -6.49 10.96
CA MET A 26 -9.08 -6.56 11.91
C MET A 26 -9.51 -6.07 13.29
N ALA A 27 -10.12 -4.88 13.37
CA ALA A 27 -10.61 -4.33 14.63
C ALA A 27 -11.68 -5.21 15.29
N ALA A 28 -12.61 -5.76 14.51
CA ALA A 28 -13.66 -6.66 14.99
C ALA A 28 -13.07 -7.98 15.52
N MET A 29 -12.09 -8.57 14.82
CA MET A 29 -11.43 -9.80 15.25
C MET A 29 -10.59 -9.60 16.51
N THR A 30 -9.79 -8.53 16.58
CA THR A 30 -9.04 -8.18 17.79
C THR A 30 -9.97 -7.92 18.97
N GLY A 31 -11.08 -7.21 18.74
CA GLY A 31 -12.10 -6.98 19.77
C GLY A 31 -12.75 -8.27 20.25
N ALA A 32 -13.08 -9.19 19.34
CA ALA A 32 -13.61 -10.50 19.66
C ALA A 32 -12.60 -11.33 20.47
N ASP A 33 -11.33 -11.37 20.07
CA ASP A 33 -10.29 -12.12 20.80
C ASP A 33 -10.12 -11.61 22.23
N VAL A 34 -10.05 -10.29 22.42
CA VAL A 34 -9.96 -9.69 23.76
C VAL A 34 -11.20 -10.02 24.59
N PHE A 35 -12.39 -10.00 23.99
CA PHE A 35 -13.64 -10.35 24.68
C PHE A 35 -13.66 -11.83 25.11
N PHE A 36 -13.34 -12.76 24.21
CA PHE A 36 -13.31 -14.19 24.49
C PHE A 36 -12.24 -14.55 25.53
N ARG A 37 -11.06 -13.93 25.42
CA ARG A 37 -9.98 -14.07 26.41
C ARG A 37 -10.41 -13.57 27.78
N GLY A 38 -11.12 -12.43 27.85
CA GLY A 38 -11.58 -11.86 29.10
C GLY A 38 -12.76 -12.60 29.75
N ALA A 39 -13.73 -13.06 28.95
CA ALA A 39 -14.96 -13.66 29.45
C ALA A 39 -14.89 -15.19 29.61
N PHE A 40 -14.18 -15.87 28.71
CA PHE A 40 -14.15 -17.34 28.63
C PHE A 40 -12.76 -17.93 28.89
N ASN A 41 -11.75 -17.09 29.15
CA ASN A 41 -10.34 -17.47 29.33
C ASN A 41 -9.81 -18.38 28.19
N SER A 42 -10.39 -18.24 27.00
CA SER A 42 -10.11 -19.03 25.82
C SER A 42 -9.86 -18.06 24.66
N PRO A 43 -8.60 -17.82 24.27
CA PRO A 43 -8.28 -16.96 23.14
C PRO A 43 -8.67 -17.62 21.81
N ILE A 44 -8.92 -16.80 20.79
CA ILE A 44 -9.23 -17.27 19.45
C ILE A 44 -7.92 -17.76 18.81
N PHE A 45 -7.82 -19.07 18.60
CA PHE A 45 -6.67 -19.68 17.95
C PHE A 45 -6.45 -19.08 16.54
N GLY A 46 -5.23 -18.61 16.28
CA GLY A 46 -4.88 -18.00 14.99
C GLY A 46 -5.28 -16.56 14.76
N CYS A 47 -5.90 -15.89 15.74
CA CYS A 47 -6.36 -14.51 15.55
C CYS A 47 -5.21 -13.58 15.17
N GLU A 48 -4.04 -13.72 15.79
CA GLU A 48 -2.84 -12.90 15.51
C GLU A 48 -2.39 -13.03 14.04
N GLU A 49 -2.41 -14.24 13.48
CA GLU A 49 -1.98 -14.47 12.09
C GLU A 49 -2.97 -13.87 11.10
N ILE A 50 -4.28 -14.06 11.34
CA ILE A 50 -5.32 -13.49 10.48
C ILE A 50 -5.29 -11.95 10.54
N VAL A 51 -5.11 -11.39 11.74
CA VAL A 51 -4.94 -9.95 11.94
C VAL A 51 -3.70 -9.42 11.22
N ALA A 52 -2.57 -10.14 11.28
CA ALA A 52 -1.36 -9.76 10.55
C ALA A 52 -1.59 -9.74 9.03
N ILE A 53 -2.25 -10.76 8.48
CA ILE A 53 -2.60 -10.83 7.05
C ILE A 53 -3.50 -9.67 6.64
N LEU A 54 -4.57 -9.42 7.40
CA LEU A 54 -5.48 -8.30 7.16
C LEU A 54 -4.75 -6.95 7.22
N GLY A 55 -3.82 -6.79 8.16
CA GLY A 55 -2.98 -5.61 8.29
C GLY A 55 -2.10 -5.38 7.06
N VAL A 56 -1.44 -6.43 6.55
CA VAL A 56 -0.62 -6.33 5.34
C VAL A 56 -1.45 -5.93 4.11
N ILE A 57 -2.61 -6.55 3.91
CA ILE A 57 -3.52 -6.21 2.81
C ILE A 57 -4.00 -4.76 2.94
N ALA A 58 -4.42 -4.36 4.15
CA ALA A 58 -4.87 -3.00 4.42
C ALA A 58 -3.79 -1.96 4.10
N VAL A 59 -2.55 -2.18 4.54
CA VAL A 59 -1.42 -1.29 4.26
C VAL A 59 -1.15 -1.24 2.76
N GLY A 60 -0.94 -2.38 2.11
CA GLY A 60 -0.60 -2.45 0.69
C GLY A 60 -1.64 -1.78 -0.21
N PHE A 61 -2.93 -1.96 0.10
CA PHE A 61 -4.01 -1.43 -0.71
C PHE A 61 -4.36 0.03 -0.38
N SER A 62 -3.88 0.56 0.75
CA SER A 62 -4.00 1.98 1.10
C SER A 62 -2.95 2.88 0.40
N LEU A 63 -1.87 2.30 -0.13
CA LEU A 63 -0.75 3.07 -0.72
C LEU A 63 -1.18 4.00 -1.87
N PRO A 64 -1.95 3.55 -2.88
CA PRO A 64 -2.34 4.43 -3.99
C PRO A 64 -3.24 5.59 -3.52
N TYR A 65 -4.15 5.30 -2.59
CA TYR A 65 -5.07 6.29 -2.03
C TYR A 65 -4.34 7.35 -1.19
N THR A 66 -3.38 6.93 -0.36
CA THR A 66 -2.59 7.84 0.49
C THR A 66 -1.69 8.76 -0.32
N HIS A 67 -1.16 8.27 -1.45
CA HIS A 67 -0.44 9.09 -2.42
C HIS A 67 -1.33 10.20 -3.00
N TYR A 68 -2.55 9.85 -3.44
CA TYR A 68 -3.49 10.83 -3.98
C TYR A 68 -3.88 11.91 -2.96
N GLN A 69 -3.99 11.54 -1.69
CA GLN A 69 -4.25 12.49 -0.61
C GLN A 69 -3.05 13.39 -0.25
N LYS A 70 -1.91 13.29 -0.97
CA LYS A 70 -0.71 14.12 -0.77
C LYS A 70 -0.25 14.15 0.68
N SER A 71 -0.07 12.96 1.28
CA SER A 71 0.25 12.82 2.70
C SER A 71 1.58 13.49 3.13
N HIS A 72 2.42 13.98 2.22
CA HIS A 72 3.61 14.80 2.50
C HIS A 72 3.28 16.27 2.86
N ILE A 73 2.23 16.49 3.66
CA ILE A 73 1.69 17.81 4.01
C ILE A 73 2.76 18.74 4.60
N GLY A 74 3.66 18.20 5.44
CA GLY A 74 4.75 18.97 6.07
C GLY A 74 5.77 19.54 5.06
N VAL A 75 6.19 18.73 4.07
CA VAL A 75 7.09 19.17 3.00
C VAL A 75 6.37 20.14 2.08
N GLU A 76 5.06 19.93 1.84
CA GLU A 76 4.29 20.79 0.97
C GLU A 76 4.18 22.24 1.51
N ILE A 77 4.05 22.44 2.83
CA ILE A 77 3.99 23.77 3.44
C ILE A 77 5.31 24.53 3.23
N LEU A 78 6.44 23.87 3.43
CA LEU A 78 7.77 24.47 3.23
C LEU A 78 8.00 24.80 1.75
N VAL A 79 7.67 23.86 0.86
CA VAL A 79 7.84 24.00 -0.59
C VAL A 79 6.89 25.04 -1.19
N ARG A 80 5.71 25.30 -0.59
CA ARG A 80 4.78 26.36 -1.01
C ARG A 80 5.34 27.78 -0.84
N ARG A 81 6.34 27.98 0.03
CA ARG A 81 7.01 29.28 0.22
C ARG A 81 8.10 29.56 -0.82
N LEU A 82 8.47 28.58 -1.64
CA LEU A 82 9.52 28.70 -2.66
C LEU A 82 8.98 29.24 -3.99
N PRO A 83 9.83 29.89 -4.82
CA PRO A 83 9.47 30.31 -6.17
C PRO A 83 9.07 29.11 -7.05
N LYS A 84 8.18 29.34 -8.03
CA LYS A 84 7.56 28.30 -8.88
C LYS A 84 8.56 27.27 -9.41
N ARG A 85 9.68 27.72 -9.99
CA ARG A 85 10.70 26.84 -10.58
C ARG A 85 11.34 25.88 -9.57
N THR A 86 11.68 26.38 -8.38
CA THR A 86 12.28 25.54 -7.32
C THR A 86 11.25 24.59 -6.71
N ARG A 87 10.00 25.04 -6.57
CA ARG A 87 8.89 24.19 -6.11
C ARG A 87 8.65 23.01 -7.05
N ASP A 88 8.68 23.27 -8.34
CA ASP A 88 8.43 22.26 -9.37
C ASP A 88 9.61 21.29 -9.49
N ALA A 89 10.86 21.77 -9.38
CA ALA A 89 12.04 20.92 -9.27
C ALA A 89 12.00 20.02 -8.02
N CYS A 90 11.68 20.56 -6.84
CA CYS A 90 11.56 19.77 -5.62
C CYS A 90 10.51 18.66 -5.75
N LYS A 91 9.33 18.97 -6.30
CA LYS A 91 8.29 17.95 -6.54
C LYS A 91 8.76 16.85 -7.48
N LEU A 92 9.42 17.22 -8.57
CA LEU A 92 9.93 16.25 -9.54
C LEU A 92 10.97 15.33 -8.91
N VAL A 93 11.92 15.89 -8.15
CA VAL A 93 12.95 15.11 -7.45
C VAL A 93 12.33 14.19 -6.41
N THR A 94 11.39 14.68 -5.59
CA THR A 94 10.70 13.85 -4.60
C THR A 94 9.91 12.72 -5.27
N ASN A 95 9.13 13.00 -6.31
CA ASN A 95 8.37 11.97 -7.01
C ASN A 95 9.29 10.94 -7.68
N ALA A 96 10.40 11.37 -8.29
CA ALA A 96 11.37 10.47 -8.91
C ALA A 96 12.08 9.59 -7.87
N ALA A 97 12.48 10.16 -6.73
CA ALA A 97 13.09 9.41 -5.63
C ALA A 97 12.12 8.38 -5.03
N THR A 98 10.86 8.77 -4.83
CA THR A 98 9.80 7.86 -4.35
C THR A 98 9.56 6.74 -5.35
N LEU A 99 9.43 7.05 -6.65
CA LEU A 99 9.27 6.04 -7.70
C LEU A 99 10.43 5.04 -7.71
N PHE A 100 11.67 5.52 -7.64
CA PHE A 100 12.86 4.67 -7.61
C PHE A 100 12.85 3.71 -6.41
N LEU A 101 12.55 4.24 -5.22
CA LEU A 101 12.48 3.44 -3.99
C LEU A 101 11.37 2.39 -4.07
N VAL A 102 10.16 2.80 -4.48
CA VAL A 102 9.00 1.91 -4.58
C VAL A 102 9.21 0.84 -5.65
N ALA A 103 9.86 1.16 -6.77
CA ALA A 103 10.20 0.19 -7.81
C ALA A 103 11.17 -0.88 -7.28
N ILE A 104 12.20 -0.49 -6.53
CA ILE A 104 13.14 -1.44 -5.89
C ILE A 104 12.40 -2.34 -4.89
N ILE A 105 11.55 -1.76 -4.05
CA ILE A 105 10.74 -2.53 -3.09
C ILE A 105 9.88 -3.54 -3.84
N THR A 106 9.11 -3.10 -4.84
CA THR A 106 8.23 -3.96 -5.63
C THR A 106 9.00 -5.14 -6.22
N TRP A 107 10.15 -4.88 -6.84
CA TRP A 107 11.01 -5.90 -7.45
C TRP A 107 11.54 -6.91 -6.42
N ARG A 108 12.08 -6.41 -5.29
CA ARG A 108 12.64 -7.28 -4.24
C ARG A 108 11.56 -8.11 -3.55
N MET A 109 10.36 -7.54 -3.36
CA MET A 109 9.23 -8.28 -2.80
C MET A 109 8.75 -9.39 -3.73
N PHE A 110 8.73 -9.16 -5.04
CA PHE A 110 8.33 -10.18 -5.99
C PHE A 110 9.31 -11.37 -6.02
N LEU A 111 10.62 -11.09 -6.00
CA LEU A 111 11.65 -12.12 -5.89
C LEU A 111 11.57 -12.87 -4.55
N TYR A 112 11.37 -12.14 -3.45
CA TYR A 112 11.25 -12.73 -2.13
C TYR A 112 10.02 -13.65 -2.01
N ALA A 113 8.88 -13.25 -2.58
CA ALA A 113 7.68 -14.08 -2.65
C ALA A 113 7.93 -15.40 -3.40
N GLY A 114 8.68 -15.35 -4.51
CA GLY A 114 9.10 -16.55 -5.25
C GLY A 114 9.99 -17.47 -4.41
N THR A 115 11.00 -16.92 -3.74
CA THR A 115 11.87 -17.71 -2.83
C THR A 115 11.09 -18.33 -1.67
N MET A 116 10.08 -17.64 -1.12
CA MET A 116 9.19 -18.19 -0.08
C MET A 116 8.29 -19.31 -0.61
N SER A 117 7.84 -19.21 -1.85
CA SER A 117 7.07 -20.27 -2.49
C SER A 117 7.90 -21.55 -2.64
N ASP A 118 9.18 -21.43 -2.95
CA ASP A 118 10.08 -22.58 -3.10
C ASP A 118 10.48 -23.21 -1.76
N SER A 119 10.55 -22.43 -0.68
CA SER A 119 10.92 -22.92 0.65
C SER A 119 9.76 -23.48 1.46
N GLY A 120 8.51 -23.31 1.00
CA GLY A 120 7.32 -23.86 1.66
C GLY A 120 7.04 -23.26 3.04
N VAL A 121 7.47 -22.00 3.27
CA VAL A 121 7.27 -21.32 4.57
C VAL A 121 5.78 -21.10 4.80
N VAL A 122 5.27 -21.68 5.89
CA VAL A 122 3.89 -21.58 6.35
C VAL A 122 3.83 -20.95 7.74
N SER A 123 2.69 -20.33 8.06
CA SER A 123 2.48 -19.72 9.38
C SER A 123 2.52 -20.78 10.50
N MET A 124 2.91 -20.34 11.70
CA MET A 124 3.25 -21.25 12.80
C MET A 124 2.03 -21.92 13.44
N ASN A 125 0.84 -21.29 13.35
CA ASN A 125 -0.39 -21.80 13.97
C ASN A 125 -1.38 -22.34 12.95
N LEU A 126 -1.69 -21.59 11.88
CA LEU A 126 -2.68 -22.00 10.87
C LEU A 126 -2.05 -22.66 9.63
N GLU A 127 -0.72 -22.78 9.58
CA GLU A 127 0.00 -23.29 8.42
C GLU A 127 -0.40 -22.59 7.11
N LEU A 128 -0.71 -21.29 7.19
CA LEU A 128 -1.11 -20.50 6.03
C LEU A 128 0.12 -20.21 5.18
N PRO A 129 0.04 -20.37 3.85
CA PRO A 129 1.14 -20.06 2.98
C PRO A 129 1.38 -18.54 2.93
N GLU A 130 2.41 -18.08 3.64
CA GLU A 130 2.71 -16.66 3.81
C GLU A 130 3.07 -15.95 2.49
N TYR A 131 3.54 -16.71 1.49
CA TYR A 131 3.92 -16.18 0.18
C TYR A 131 2.76 -15.46 -0.53
N TRP A 132 1.51 -15.89 -0.35
CA TRP A 132 0.33 -15.22 -0.94
C TRP A 132 0.19 -13.77 -0.47
N VAL A 133 0.46 -13.54 0.81
CA VAL A 133 0.35 -12.22 1.44
C VAL A 133 1.41 -11.28 0.87
N VAL A 134 2.62 -11.79 0.67
CA VAL A 134 3.73 -11.04 0.06
C VAL A 134 3.41 -10.69 -1.41
N TYR A 135 2.79 -11.60 -2.16
CA TYR A 135 2.32 -11.30 -3.53
C TYR A 135 1.25 -10.20 -3.56
N VAL A 136 0.27 -10.26 -2.67
CA VAL A 136 -0.78 -9.23 -2.58
C VAL A 136 -0.18 -7.87 -2.22
N LEU A 137 0.79 -7.83 -1.29
CA LEU A 137 1.49 -6.61 -0.92
C LEU A 137 2.35 -6.07 -2.07
N SER A 138 3.09 -6.95 -2.76
CA SER A 138 3.87 -6.59 -3.97
C SER A 138 2.98 -6.00 -5.06
N PHE A 139 1.78 -6.55 -5.27
CA PHE A 139 0.78 -5.99 -6.19
C PHE A 139 0.36 -4.57 -5.78
N GLY A 140 0.14 -4.31 -4.48
CA GLY A 140 -0.17 -2.97 -3.97
C GLY A 140 0.93 -1.95 -4.29
N PHE A 141 2.20 -2.33 -4.08
CA PHE A 141 3.35 -1.49 -4.44
C PHE A 141 3.53 -1.31 -5.95
N PHE A 142 3.20 -2.33 -6.74
CA PHE A 142 3.21 -2.23 -8.20
C PHE A 142 2.18 -1.20 -8.70
N VAL A 143 0.93 -1.27 -8.22
CA VAL A 143 -0.10 -0.27 -8.58
C VAL A 143 0.33 1.13 -8.15
N TYR A 144 0.93 1.27 -6.96
CA TYR A 144 1.46 2.55 -6.50
C TYR A 144 2.57 3.09 -7.42
N SER A 145 3.48 2.23 -7.89
CA SER A 145 4.52 2.61 -8.86
C SER A 145 3.91 3.15 -10.15
N VAL A 146 2.85 2.52 -10.67
CA VAL A 146 2.13 2.97 -11.86
C VAL A 146 1.49 4.35 -11.64
N CYS A 147 0.87 4.58 -10.47
CA CYS A 147 0.32 5.89 -10.13
C CYS A 147 1.40 7.00 -10.13
N LEU A 148 2.59 6.72 -9.57
CA LEU A 148 3.71 7.67 -9.56
C LEU A 148 4.21 8.00 -10.96
N ILE A 149 4.30 7.02 -11.86
CA ILE A 149 4.68 7.23 -13.26
C ILE A 149 3.67 8.16 -13.95
N MET A 150 2.37 7.94 -13.74
CA MET A 150 1.32 8.78 -14.31
C MET A 150 1.36 10.22 -13.83
N ASP A 151 1.68 10.44 -12.55
CA ASP A 151 1.86 11.78 -12.00
C ASP A 151 3.07 12.50 -12.63
N ILE A 152 4.19 11.80 -12.82
CA ILE A 152 5.37 12.36 -13.48
C ILE A 152 5.07 12.72 -14.93
N ILE A 153 4.41 11.84 -15.69
CA ILE A 153 4.01 12.11 -17.08
C ILE A 153 3.07 13.32 -17.17
N THR A 154 2.09 13.39 -16.25
CA THR A 154 1.15 14.52 -16.20
C THR A 154 1.86 15.83 -15.86
N PHE A 155 2.86 15.79 -14.98
CA PHE A 155 3.67 16.95 -14.62
C PHE A 155 4.47 17.50 -15.81
N PHE A 156 5.08 16.63 -16.63
CA PHE A 156 5.77 17.06 -17.86
C PHE A 156 4.81 17.67 -18.89
N LYS A 157 3.63 17.07 -19.11
CA LYS A 157 2.61 17.61 -20.02
C LYS A 157 1.99 18.93 -19.55
N GLY A 158 1.84 19.11 -18.23
CA GLY A 158 1.31 20.34 -17.65
C GLY A 158 2.30 21.51 -17.62
N SER A 159 3.59 21.27 -17.90
CA SER A 159 4.61 22.32 -18.04
C SER A 159 4.66 22.93 -19.44
N GLU A 160 3.91 22.38 -20.41
CA GLU A 160 3.85 22.85 -21.81
C GLU A 160 2.62 23.74 -22.10
N ALA A 161 1.86 24.16 -21.08
CA ALA A 161 0.73 25.10 -21.18
C ALA A 161 0.97 26.33 -20.29
#